data_AF-A0A523RJL6-F1
#
_entry.id   AF-A0A523RJL6-F1
#
_cell.length_a   1.000
_cell.length_b   1.000
_cell.length_c   1.000
_cell.angle_alpha   90.00
_cell.angle_beta   90.00
_cell.angle_gamma   90.00
#
_symmetry.space_group_name_H-M   'P 1'
#
loop_
_entity.id
_entity.type
_entity.pdbx_description
1 polymer ?
#
loop_
_entity_poly.entity_id
_entity_poly.type
_entity_poly.pdbx_seq_one_letter_code
_entity_poly.pdbx_strand_id
1 'polypeptide(L)'
;MNKSSCKILFLLLTLLLSPALLKASGGIWLNADKIPQTTGNALTPQITFDCSGNAIAVWGQDARARSSRYDASTGIWSDSTIISTTPGSIDTPQIAIDCSGNAIAVWEQSDRIWYSRYDAS
;
A
#
# COMPACT_ATOMS: atom_id res chain seq x y z
N MET A 1 70.59 -0.65 -38.40
CA MET A 1 70.04 -1.25 -37.16
C MET A 1 68.57 -0.85 -37.05
N ASN A 2 67.69 -1.86 -37.06
CA ASN A 2 66.28 -1.98 -36.58
C ASN A 2 65.24 -0.92 -37.00
N LYS A 3 64.24 -1.21 -37.85
CA LYS A 3 63.06 -2.12 -37.78
C LYS A 3 61.83 -1.54 -37.04
N SER A 4 60.77 -1.30 -37.84
CA SER A 4 59.33 -1.59 -37.61
C SER A 4 58.51 -0.86 -36.53
N SER A 5 57.62 0.00 -37.04
CA SER A 5 56.17 0.15 -36.78
C SER A 5 55.56 -0.14 -35.39
N CYS A 6 54.79 0.83 -34.85
CA CYS A 6 53.70 0.60 -33.91
C CYS A 6 52.47 1.43 -34.32
N LYS A 7 51.37 0.76 -34.68
CA LYS A 7 50.00 1.30 -34.77
C LYS A 7 49.45 1.53 -33.34
N ILE A 8 48.27 2.16 -33.20
CA ILE A 8 47.43 2.37 -31.97
C ILE A 8 47.57 3.84 -31.47
N LEU A 9 46.53 4.68 -31.29
CA LEU A 9 45.08 4.51 -31.16
C LEU A 9 44.40 5.88 -31.41
N PHE A 10 43.22 5.90 -32.03
CA PHE A 10 42.31 7.05 -32.04
C PHE A 10 41.83 7.34 -30.61
N LEU A 11 42.19 8.48 -30.03
CA LEU A 11 41.46 9.03 -28.88
C LEU A 11 40.36 9.96 -29.41
N LEU A 12 39.19 9.38 -29.65
CA LEU A 12 37.94 10.13 -29.82
C LEU A 12 37.53 10.68 -28.46
N LEU A 13 37.70 11.99 -28.29
CA LEU A 13 37.09 12.75 -27.20
C LEU A 13 35.59 12.89 -27.49
N THR A 14 34.81 11.91 -27.07
CA THR A 14 33.35 12.04 -26.93
C THR A 14 32.97 11.57 -25.54
N LEU A 15 32.99 12.51 -24.59
CA LEU A 15 32.31 12.34 -23.32
C LEU A 15 30.80 12.46 -23.60
N LEU A 16 30.20 11.40 -24.15
CA LEU A 16 28.76 11.24 -24.08
C LEU A 16 28.44 11.09 -22.60
N LEU A 17 27.64 12.02 -22.07
CA LEU A 17 27.06 11.90 -20.74
C LEU A 17 26.69 10.44 -20.55
N SER A 18 27.24 9.77 -19.53
CA SER A 18 26.56 8.59 -19.01
C SER A 18 25.14 9.08 -18.75
N PRO A 19 24.09 8.60 -19.44
CA PRO A 19 22.80 8.73 -18.83
C PRO A 19 22.99 7.90 -17.57
N ALA A 20 23.24 8.58 -16.44
CA ALA A 20 22.91 8.03 -15.14
C ALA A 20 21.53 7.45 -15.38
N LEU A 21 21.46 6.13 -15.36
CA LEU A 21 20.22 5.40 -15.49
C LEU A 21 19.36 5.91 -14.34
N LEU A 22 18.59 6.98 -14.56
CA LEU A 22 17.26 7.05 -14.03
C LEU A 22 16.54 5.90 -14.72
N LYS A 23 16.82 4.69 -14.23
CA LYS A 23 15.83 3.64 -14.26
C LYS A 23 14.69 4.27 -13.48
N ALA A 24 13.72 4.84 -14.19
CA ALA A 24 12.38 4.86 -13.65
C ALA A 24 12.16 3.41 -13.22
N SER A 25 12.16 3.15 -11.92
CA SER A 25 11.65 1.88 -11.43
C SER A 25 10.16 1.95 -11.74
N GLY A 26 9.81 1.69 -12.99
CA GLY A 26 8.43 1.58 -13.42
C GLY A 26 7.83 0.57 -12.47
N GLY A 27 6.92 1.05 -11.63
CA GLY A 27 6.24 0.18 -10.68
C GLY A 27 5.59 -0.93 -11.50
N ILE A 28 5.94 -2.16 -11.20
CA ILE A 28 5.23 -3.32 -11.73
C ILE A 28 4.19 -3.68 -10.68
N TRP A 29 2.94 -3.84 -11.12
CA TRP A 29 1.95 -4.50 -10.29
C TRP A 29 2.37 -5.96 -10.12
N LEU A 30 2.39 -6.43 -8.87
CA LEU A 30 2.55 -7.84 -8.57
C LEU A 30 1.20 -8.57 -8.77
N ASN A 31 1.21 -9.90 -8.60
CA ASN A 31 -0.03 -10.67 -8.58
C ASN A 31 -0.96 -10.16 -7.48
N ALA A 32 -2.27 -10.17 -7.76
CA ALA A 32 -3.26 -9.78 -6.78
C ALA A 32 -3.48 -10.91 -5.76
N ASP A 33 -3.26 -10.59 -4.49
CA ASP A 33 -3.60 -11.45 -3.36
C ASP A 33 -4.82 -10.93 -2.62
N LYS A 34 -5.57 -11.86 -2.02
CA LYS A 34 -6.78 -11.57 -1.28
C LYS A 34 -6.44 -11.30 0.19
N ILE A 35 -7.02 -10.24 0.78
CA ILE A 35 -6.97 -10.04 2.24
C ILE A 35 -7.68 -11.23 2.92
N PRO A 36 -7.04 -11.89 3.90
CA PRO A 36 -7.61 -13.08 4.54
C PRO A 36 -9.00 -12.82 5.15
N GLN A 37 -9.83 -13.88 5.17
CA GLN A 37 -11.19 -13.85 5.75
C GLN A 37 -12.18 -12.86 5.11
N THR A 38 -11.93 -12.43 3.87
CA THR A 38 -12.92 -11.65 3.09
C THR A 38 -13.86 -12.60 2.35
N THR A 39 -14.96 -13.02 2.98
CA THR A 39 -16.00 -13.85 2.33
C THR A 39 -17.13 -12.99 1.78
N GLY A 40 -17.67 -13.31 0.61
CA GLY A 40 -18.79 -12.54 0.04
C GLY A 40 -18.38 -11.17 -0.53
N ASN A 41 -19.38 -10.30 -0.73
CA ASN A 41 -19.20 -9.02 -1.39
C ASN A 41 -18.63 -7.98 -0.42
N ALA A 42 -17.42 -7.52 -0.68
CA ALA A 42 -16.84 -6.34 -0.04
C ALA A 42 -17.17 -5.09 -0.86
N LEU A 43 -17.60 -4.03 -0.18
CA LEU A 43 -18.04 -2.78 -0.79
C LEU A 43 -17.25 -1.61 -0.23
N THR A 44 -17.08 -0.60 -1.08
CA THR A 44 -16.54 0.73 -0.72
C THR A 44 -15.23 0.70 0.09
N PRO A 45 -14.21 -0.11 -0.28
CA PRO A 45 -12.99 -0.18 0.50
C PRO A 45 -12.25 1.16 0.52
N GLN A 46 -11.68 1.51 1.67
CA GLN A 46 -10.73 2.61 1.85
C GLN A 46 -9.46 2.08 2.51
N ILE A 47 -8.34 2.77 2.29
CA ILE A 47 -7.04 2.42 2.85
C ILE A 47 -6.27 3.68 3.21
N THR A 48 -5.46 3.62 4.26
CA THR A 48 -4.50 4.66 4.62
C THR A 48 -3.18 4.05 5.07
N PHE A 49 -2.10 4.83 5.08
CA PHE A 49 -0.75 4.41 5.45
C PHE A 49 -0.18 5.26 6.57
N ASP A 50 0.54 4.65 7.51
CA ASP A 50 1.36 5.35 8.48
C ASP A 50 2.73 5.74 7.91
N CYS A 51 3.51 6.47 8.70
CA CYS A 51 4.84 6.97 8.32
C CYS A 51 5.91 5.87 8.24
N SER A 52 5.60 4.65 8.70
CA SER A 52 6.42 3.44 8.56
C SER A 52 6.01 2.57 7.37
N GLY A 53 4.95 2.97 6.63
CA GLY A 53 4.42 2.24 5.49
C GLY A 53 3.45 1.11 5.86
N ASN A 54 3.10 0.91 7.13
CA ASN A 54 2.00 0.01 7.47
C ASN A 54 0.70 0.63 6.96
N ALA A 55 -0.27 -0.23 6.64
CA ALA A 55 -1.55 0.24 6.15
C ALA A 55 -2.72 -0.31 6.97
N ILE A 56 -3.83 0.42 6.98
CA ILE A 56 -5.10 -0.12 7.47
C ILE A 56 -6.13 0.08 6.37
N ALA A 57 -6.81 -1.00 6.02
CA ALA A 57 -7.96 -0.98 5.12
C ALA A 57 -9.26 -1.13 5.92
N VAL A 58 -10.32 -0.45 5.48
CA VAL A 58 -11.69 -0.59 5.99
C VAL A 58 -12.67 -0.76 4.86
N TRP A 59 -13.71 -1.56 5.06
CA TRP A 59 -14.75 -1.82 4.06
C TRP A 59 -16.05 -2.29 4.69
N GLY A 60 -17.14 -2.25 3.93
CA GLY A 60 -18.39 -2.93 4.26
C GLY A 60 -18.40 -4.36 3.71
N GLN A 61 -18.81 -5.34 4.50
CA GLN A 61 -18.99 -6.73 4.05
C GLN A 61 -20.01 -7.44 4.94
N ASP A 62 -20.96 -8.16 4.33
CA ASP A 62 -21.98 -8.94 5.03
C ASP A 62 -22.72 -8.14 6.12
N ALA A 63 -23.11 -6.91 5.79
CA ALA A 63 -23.73 -5.96 6.71
C ALA A 63 -22.86 -5.65 7.96
N ARG A 64 -21.53 -5.70 7.84
CA ARG A 64 -20.57 -5.39 8.90
C ARG A 64 -19.46 -4.49 8.37
N ALA A 65 -19.08 -3.49 9.16
CA ALA A 65 -17.83 -2.76 8.93
C ALA A 65 -16.68 -3.67 9.36
N ARG A 66 -15.66 -3.80 8.51
CA ARG A 66 -14.47 -4.62 8.73
C ARG A 66 -13.20 -3.82 8.53
N SER A 67 -12.11 -4.30 9.13
CA SER A 67 -10.76 -3.78 8.92
C SER A 67 -9.72 -4.89 8.78
N SER A 68 -8.59 -4.60 8.17
CA SER A 68 -7.38 -5.43 8.21
C SER A 68 -6.15 -4.52 8.16
N ARG A 69 -5.04 -4.97 8.74
CA ARG A 69 -3.77 -4.24 8.80
C ARG A 69 -2.73 -4.89 7.90
N TYR A 70 -2.07 -4.08 7.09
CA TYR A 70 -0.89 -4.46 6.35
C TYR A 70 0.36 -4.19 7.18
N ASP A 71 1.15 -5.22 7.41
CA ASP A 71 2.46 -5.08 8.04
C ASP A 71 3.54 -4.94 6.96
N ALA A 72 4.12 -3.75 6.86
CA ALA A 72 5.11 -3.45 5.83
C ALA A 72 6.43 -4.22 5.99
N SER A 73 6.74 -4.69 7.21
CA SER A 73 7.96 -5.45 7.47
C SER A 73 7.89 -6.88 6.95
N THR A 74 6.67 -7.45 6.91
CA THR A 74 6.43 -8.82 6.42
C THR A 74 5.81 -8.85 5.03
N GLY A 75 5.19 -7.75 4.61
CA GLY A 75 4.43 -7.67 3.36
C GLY A 75 3.09 -8.40 3.40
N ILE A 76 2.54 -8.64 4.60
CA ILE A 76 1.36 -9.50 4.80
C ILE A 76 0.21 -8.70 5.43
N TRP A 77 -1.01 -8.99 4.98
CA TRP A 77 -2.25 -8.53 5.60
C TRP A 77 -2.65 -9.44 6.76
N SER A 78 -3.10 -8.86 7.87
CA SER A 78 -3.74 -9.59 8.96
C SER A 78 -5.07 -10.21 8.52
N ASP A 79 -5.59 -11.14 9.32
CA ASP A 79 -6.99 -11.53 9.22
C ASP A 79 -7.90 -10.31 9.37
N SER A 80 -9.01 -10.30 8.62
CA SER A 80 -10.00 -9.24 8.76
C SER A 80 -10.76 -9.35 10.07
N THR A 81 -11.00 -8.20 10.69
CA THR A 81 -11.72 -8.06 11.95
C THR A 81 -12.99 -7.25 11.74
N ILE A 82 -14.06 -7.58 12.46
CA ILE A 82 -15.30 -6.79 12.46
C ILE A 82 -15.11 -5.63 13.45
N ILE A 83 -15.36 -4.40 12.99
CA ILE A 83 -15.24 -3.16 13.80
C ILE A 83 -16.59 -2.52 14.13
N SER A 84 -17.69 -3.07 13.61
CA SER A 84 -19.07 -2.68 13.93
C SER A 84 -19.66 -3.57 15.02
N THR A 85 -20.46 -3.00 15.92
CA THR A 85 -21.09 -3.75 17.02
C THR A 85 -22.34 -4.50 16.55
N THR A 86 -23.18 -3.86 15.74
CA THR A 86 -24.42 -4.43 15.19
C THR A 86 -24.32 -4.65 13.69
N PRO A 87 -25.13 -5.56 13.10
CA PRO A 87 -25.24 -5.66 11.65
C PRO A 87 -26.07 -4.50 11.07
N GLY A 88 -25.78 -4.10 9.83
CA GLY A 88 -26.52 -3.09 9.07
C GLY A 88 -25.79 -2.75 7.76
N SER A 89 -26.47 -2.11 6.80
CA SER A 89 -25.79 -1.58 5.61
C SER A 89 -24.64 -0.67 6.05
N ILE A 90 -23.48 -0.83 5.42
CA ILE A 90 -22.30 -0.02 5.70
C ILE A 90 -22.04 0.81 4.47
N ASP A 91 -22.24 2.11 4.62
CA ASP A 91 -22.16 3.06 3.53
C ASP A 91 -21.05 4.07 3.81
N THR A 92 -20.29 4.40 2.77
CA THR A 92 -19.25 5.45 2.82
C THR A 92 -18.25 5.33 3.99
N PRO A 93 -17.61 4.16 4.22
CA PRO A 93 -16.55 4.09 5.22
C PRO A 93 -15.42 5.05 4.84
N GLN A 94 -14.79 5.65 5.85
CA GLN A 94 -13.62 6.52 5.73
C GLN A 94 -12.63 6.18 6.85
N ILE A 95 -11.34 6.39 6.62
CA ILE A 95 -10.30 6.12 7.60
C ILE A 95 -9.19 7.17 7.53
N ALA A 96 -8.67 7.57 8.69
CA ALA A 96 -7.46 8.35 8.85
C ALA A 96 -6.54 7.68 9.89
N ILE A 97 -5.23 7.87 9.73
CA ILE A 97 -4.18 7.33 10.62
C ILE A 97 -3.17 8.44 10.93
N ASP A 98 -2.62 8.45 12.14
CA ASP A 98 -1.51 9.34 12.51
C ASP A 98 -0.14 8.66 12.27
N CYS A 99 0.96 9.41 12.38
CA CYS A 99 2.31 8.82 12.22
C CYS A 99 2.67 7.80 13.32
N SER A 100 1.94 7.78 14.45
CA SER A 100 2.14 6.80 15.52
C SER A 100 1.38 5.51 15.26
N GLY A 101 0.60 5.43 14.17
CA GLY A 101 -0.20 4.27 13.78
C GLY A 101 -1.60 4.23 14.39
N ASN A 102 -2.01 5.24 15.18
CA ASN A 102 -3.39 5.29 15.68
C ASN A 102 -4.34 5.70 14.56
N ALA A 103 -5.50 5.05 14.47
CA ALA A 103 -6.46 5.31 13.41
C ALA A 103 -7.88 5.53 13.91
N ILE A 104 -8.64 6.30 13.14
CA ILE A 104 -10.08 6.47 13.31
C ILE A 104 -10.75 6.07 12.01
N ALA A 105 -11.67 5.11 12.09
CA ALA A 105 -12.58 4.77 11.02
C ALA A 105 -13.97 5.33 11.34
N VAL A 106 -14.65 5.88 10.33
CA VAL A 106 -16.04 6.33 10.42
C VAL A 106 -16.86 5.72 9.29
N TRP A 107 -18.14 5.44 9.51
CA TRP A 107 -19.04 4.91 8.49
C TRP A 107 -20.48 5.31 8.77
N GLU A 108 -21.31 5.30 7.72
CA GLU A 108 -22.75 5.36 7.86
C GLU A 108 -23.32 3.95 8.03
N GLN A 109 -24.19 3.78 9.02
CA GLN A 109 -24.93 2.55 9.25
C GLN A 109 -26.30 2.84 9.84
N SER A 110 -27.34 2.42 9.12
CA SER A 110 -28.75 2.60 9.49
C SER A 110 -29.08 4.07 9.80
N ASP A 111 -28.76 4.95 8.85
CA ASP A 111 -28.98 6.41 8.89
C ASP A 111 -28.28 7.12 10.06
N ARG A 112 -27.22 6.51 10.61
CA ARG A 112 -26.40 7.06 11.70
C ARG A 112 -24.93 6.98 11.35
N ILE A 113 -24.15 7.90 11.92
CA ILE A 113 -22.69 7.88 11.82
C ILE A 113 -22.12 7.10 13.00
N TRP A 114 -21.31 6.11 12.68
CA TRP A 114 -20.57 5.29 13.64
C TRP A 114 -19.08 5.50 13.44
N TYR A 115 -18.30 5.18 14.48
CA TYR A 115 -16.86 5.20 14.41
C TYR A 115 -16.26 4.05 15.20
N SER A 116 -15.02 3.70 14.87
CA SER A 116 -14.16 2.83 15.65
C SER A 116 -12.76 3.42 15.67
N ARG A 117 -12.05 3.19 16.76
CA ARG A 117 -10.67 3.62 16.92
C ARG A 117 -9.74 2.43 16.98
N TYR A 118 -8.57 2.57 16.40
CA TYR A 118 -7.46 1.65 16.52
C TYR A 118 -6.34 2.35 17.30
N ASP A 119 -5.95 1.77 18.43
CA ASP A 119 -4.84 2.23 19.25
C ASP A 119 -3.64 1.32 18.97
N ALA A 120 -2.52 1.89 18.51
CA ALA A 120 -1.33 1.13 18.11
C ALA A 120 -0.39 0.78 19.30
N SER A 121 -0.92 0.85 20.53
CA SER A 121 -0.17 0.74 21.80
C SER A 121 0.76 -0.46 21.89
#